data_AF-A0A521UXS7-F1
#
_entry.id   AF-A0A521UXS7-F1
#
_cell.length_a   1.000
_cell.length_b   1.000
_cell.length_c   1.000
_cell.angle_alpha   90.00
_cell.angle_beta   90.00
_cell.angle_gamma   90.00
#
_symmetry.space_group_name_H-M   'P 1'
#
loop_
_entity.id
_entity.type
_entity.pdbx_description
1 polymer ?
#
loop_
_entity_poly.entity_id
_entity_poly.type
_entity_poly.pdbx_seq_one_letter_code
_entity_poly.pdbx_strand_id
1 'polypeptide(L)'
;SFTLGTTSERLGSDLSAPVVYHPEFSSSEGWQLLAHADEGSSALDNLTRLGSQLYQRDTGLPWVPTSYTLVAPDGTQYTLDANGKLTVIAFADGKQWIVSDAGVAAVGSDDRLDFVRDSQGRITRVTGMQAGQSEAESTVYRYDSAGRLAQVRRLAGDDLGTPIAYDDQGKPYTDPIAATLGTASAWLGNSTANQWSGELDGSTMALAFTVRDSELASTVHAPGAQGAVILALETDLPAGATLNITGATVIGSATFNGKQTLLIRVTEAGTHLIRIDGTGTASVRISIAGDLNRDGVVDGADSALWQQAQTNGDSTGDVNGDGLVTTADRQVLYANTGFAANLAPVAAATLPEAKTHTDLATNVALASVANPVAQDLEGDQIYWRVLGSTHGTAKFDATGQKLQFTPEAGYAGLATITVQADDGYTASAP
;
A
#
# COMPACT_ATOMS: atom_id res chain seq x y z
N SER A 1 -9.36 -4.42 -35.32
CA SER A 1 -10.59 -3.78 -34.81
C SER A 1 -11.77 -4.60 -35.26
N PHE A 2 -12.88 -4.60 -34.51
CA PHE A 2 -14.09 -5.33 -34.84
C PHE A 2 -15.09 -4.42 -35.55
N THR A 3 -15.69 -4.88 -36.65
CA THR A 3 -16.76 -4.18 -37.35
C THR A 3 -18.03 -5.02 -37.30
N LEU A 4 -19.14 -4.42 -36.83
CA LEU A 4 -20.43 -5.10 -36.76
C LEU A 4 -21.06 -5.18 -38.16
N GLY A 5 -21.37 -6.41 -38.58
CA GLY A 5 -22.20 -6.74 -39.72
C GLY A 5 -23.37 -7.63 -39.32
N THR A 6 -24.11 -8.10 -40.31
CA THR A 6 -25.16 -9.10 -40.11
C THR A 6 -25.06 -10.18 -41.17
N THR A 7 -25.10 -11.44 -40.78
CA THR A 7 -25.32 -12.57 -41.69
C THR A 7 -26.77 -13.02 -41.62
N SER A 8 -27.26 -13.62 -42.70
CA SER A 8 -28.64 -14.05 -42.82
C SER A 8 -28.73 -15.55 -43.08
N GLU A 9 -29.54 -16.25 -42.29
CA GLU A 9 -29.86 -17.66 -42.46
C GLU A 9 -31.31 -17.82 -42.90
N ARG A 10 -31.55 -18.69 -43.89
CA ARG A 10 -32.91 -19.04 -44.33
C ARG A 10 -33.33 -20.36 -43.70
N LEU A 11 -34.45 -20.35 -42.98
CA LEU A 11 -34.96 -21.51 -42.23
C LEU A 11 -35.75 -22.50 -43.12
N GLY A 12 -35.17 -22.90 -44.25
CA GLY A 12 -35.77 -23.83 -45.20
C GLY A 12 -35.21 -23.70 -46.62
N SER A 13 -35.48 -24.70 -47.46
CA SER A 13 -35.03 -24.74 -48.86
C SER A 13 -35.95 -23.98 -49.84
N ASP A 14 -37.13 -23.56 -49.38
CA ASP A 14 -38.09 -22.78 -50.17
C ASP A 14 -37.66 -21.30 -50.24
N LEU A 15 -37.82 -20.67 -51.40
CA LEU A 15 -37.55 -19.25 -51.61
C LEU A 15 -38.44 -18.32 -50.76
N SER A 16 -39.55 -18.84 -50.25
CA SER A 16 -40.47 -18.16 -49.32
C SER A 16 -40.17 -18.41 -47.84
N ALA A 17 -39.19 -19.26 -47.51
CA ALA A 17 -38.87 -19.57 -46.12
C ALA A 17 -38.39 -18.32 -45.35
N PRO A 18 -38.76 -18.17 -44.06
CA PRO A 18 -38.32 -17.07 -43.20
C PRO A 18 -36.80 -16.93 -43.16
N VAL A 19 -36.33 -15.68 -43.09
CA VAL A 19 -34.91 -15.34 -42.93
C VAL A 19 -34.67 -14.79 -41.53
N VAL A 20 -33.68 -15.35 -40.85
CA VAL A 20 -33.16 -14.88 -39.56
C VAL A 20 -31.85 -14.15 -39.83
N TYR A 21 -31.61 -13.07 -39.09
CA TYR A 21 -30.33 -12.37 -39.11
C TYR A 21 -29.58 -12.64 -37.81
N HIS A 22 -28.25 -12.74 -37.91
CA HIS A 22 -27.35 -12.84 -36.76
C HIS A 22 -26.40 -11.64 -36.76
N PRO A 23 -26.13 -11.03 -35.59
CA PRO A 23 -25.08 -10.05 -35.47
C PRO A 23 -23.72 -10.76 -35.56
N GLU A 24 -22.84 -10.29 -36.45
CA GLU A 24 -21.51 -10.88 -36.62
C GLU A 24 -20.46 -9.78 -36.67
N PHE A 25 -19.42 -9.91 -35.85
CA PHE A 25 -18.27 -9.02 -35.92
C PHE A 25 -17.16 -9.63 -36.78
N SER A 26 -16.45 -8.79 -37.54
CA SER A 26 -15.23 -9.21 -38.24
C SER A 26 -14.22 -9.81 -37.25
N SER A 27 -13.60 -10.96 -37.57
CA SER A 27 -12.48 -11.44 -36.78
C SER A 27 -11.29 -10.48 -36.85
N SER A 28 -10.49 -10.42 -35.78
CA SER A 28 -9.32 -9.55 -35.70
C SER A 28 -8.21 -10.32 -35.02
N GLU A 29 -7.10 -10.60 -35.72
CA GLU A 29 -5.94 -11.32 -35.16
C GLU A 29 -6.30 -12.66 -34.47
N GLY A 30 -7.27 -13.40 -35.03
CA GLY A 30 -7.74 -14.67 -34.48
C GLY A 30 -8.77 -14.56 -33.35
N TRP A 31 -9.11 -13.35 -32.91
CA TRP A 31 -10.15 -13.09 -31.93
C TRP A 31 -11.54 -12.98 -32.57
N GLN A 32 -12.56 -13.40 -31.83
CA GLN A 32 -13.97 -13.26 -32.20
C GLN A 32 -14.72 -12.47 -31.14
N LEU A 33 -15.62 -11.57 -31.56
CA LEU A 33 -16.49 -10.81 -30.68
C LEU A 33 -17.94 -11.19 -30.97
N LEU A 34 -18.68 -11.55 -29.92
CA LEU A 34 -20.10 -11.86 -29.96
C LEU A 34 -20.85 -10.80 -29.14
N ALA A 35 -22.04 -10.41 -29.59
CA ALA A 35 -22.93 -9.50 -28.86
C ALA A 35 -24.21 -10.23 -28.49
N HIS A 36 -24.69 -9.94 -27.29
CA HIS A 36 -25.89 -10.55 -26.73
C HIS A 36 -26.79 -9.46 -26.14
N ALA A 37 -28.07 -9.51 -26.47
CA ALA A 37 -29.07 -8.61 -25.91
C ALA A 37 -29.65 -9.09 -24.57
N ASP A 38 -29.40 -10.36 -24.21
CA ASP A 38 -29.73 -10.92 -22.91
C ASP A 38 -28.44 -11.27 -22.16
N GLU A 39 -28.34 -10.84 -20.90
CA GLU A 39 -27.20 -11.18 -20.04
C GLU A 39 -27.13 -12.69 -19.78
N GLY A 40 -25.92 -13.26 -19.88
CA GLY A 40 -25.67 -14.68 -19.65
C GLY A 40 -25.99 -15.60 -20.84
N SER A 41 -26.44 -15.05 -21.97
CA SER A 41 -26.54 -15.82 -23.22
C SER A 41 -25.14 -16.06 -23.81
N SER A 42 -24.86 -17.30 -24.21
CA SER A 42 -23.68 -17.68 -25.00
C SER A 42 -24.01 -17.96 -26.46
N ALA A 43 -25.30 -17.94 -26.81
CA ALA A 43 -25.77 -18.18 -28.17
C ALA A 43 -25.77 -16.88 -28.99
N LEU A 44 -25.72 -17.03 -30.31
CA LEU A 44 -25.96 -15.92 -31.23
C LEU A 44 -27.41 -15.46 -31.12
N ASP A 45 -27.60 -14.14 -31.08
CA ASP A 45 -28.94 -13.57 -31.08
C ASP A 45 -29.65 -13.81 -32.42
N ASN A 46 -30.95 -14.13 -32.34
CA ASN A 46 -31.82 -14.28 -33.49
C ASN A 46 -32.56 -12.97 -33.76
N LEU A 47 -32.28 -12.33 -34.89
CA LEU A 47 -32.78 -10.99 -35.21
C LEU A 47 -33.70 -11.01 -36.42
N THR A 48 -34.64 -10.06 -36.41
CA THR A 48 -35.43 -9.66 -37.57
C THR A 48 -35.05 -8.26 -37.98
N ARG A 49 -34.79 -8.04 -39.27
CA ARG A 49 -34.48 -6.73 -39.81
C ARG A 49 -35.73 -6.05 -40.33
N LEU A 50 -36.03 -4.86 -39.82
CA LEU A 50 -37.10 -3.99 -40.32
C LEU A 50 -36.49 -2.64 -40.73
N GLY A 51 -36.36 -2.43 -42.05
CA GLY A 51 -35.65 -1.26 -42.59
C GLY A 51 -34.17 -1.26 -42.19
N SER A 52 -33.73 -0.20 -41.50
CA SER A 52 -32.36 -0.07 -40.98
C SER A 52 -32.19 -0.55 -39.53
N GLN A 53 -33.26 -1.04 -38.90
CA GLN A 53 -33.26 -1.45 -37.49
C GLN A 53 -33.30 -2.97 -37.34
N LEU A 54 -32.68 -3.45 -36.26
CA LEU A 54 -32.69 -4.85 -35.86
C LEU A 54 -33.58 -5.00 -34.63
N TYR A 55 -34.36 -6.08 -34.62
CA TYR A 55 -35.28 -6.43 -33.53
C TYR A 55 -35.02 -7.86 -33.10
N GLN A 56 -35.09 -8.14 -31.81
CA GLN A 56 -35.08 -9.51 -31.31
C GLN A 56 -36.28 -10.27 -31.87
N ARG A 57 -36.05 -11.46 -32.43
CA ARG A 57 -37.10 -12.24 -33.07
C ARG A 57 -38.18 -12.72 -32.08
N ASP A 58 -37.76 -13.12 -30.89
CA ASP A 58 -38.66 -13.78 -29.93
C ASP A 58 -39.54 -12.77 -29.18
N THR A 59 -39.02 -11.57 -28.91
CA THR A 59 -39.72 -10.53 -28.15
C THR A 59 -40.27 -9.40 -29.02
N GLY A 60 -39.74 -9.22 -30.23
CA GLY A 60 -40.05 -8.09 -31.11
C GLY A 60 -39.50 -6.74 -30.61
N LEU A 61 -38.67 -6.72 -29.57
CA LEU A 61 -38.07 -5.51 -29.03
C LEU A 61 -36.87 -5.04 -29.89
N PRO A 62 -36.57 -3.73 -29.95
CA PRO A 62 -35.35 -3.24 -30.59
C PRO A 62 -34.11 -3.94 -30.03
N TRP A 63 -33.24 -4.41 -30.91
CA TRP A 63 -32.00 -5.09 -30.50
C TRP A 63 -30.96 -4.07 -30.06
N VAL A 64 -30.57 -4.17 -28.79
CA VAL A 64 -29.48 -3.40 -28.18
C VAL A 64 -28.63 -4.39 -27.39
N PRO A 65 -27.34 -4.57 -27.72
CA PRO A 65 -26.46 -5.43 -26.94
C PRO A 65 -26.32 -4.92 -25.50
N THR A 66 -26.47 -5.81 -24.53
CA THR A 66 -26.25 -5.54 -23.10
C THR A 66 -25.07 -6.32 -22.54
N SER A 67 -24.55 -7.31 -23.28
CA SER A 67 -23.31 -8.00 -22.94
C SER A 67 -22.58 -8.45 -24.21
N TYR A 68 -21.27 -8.70 -24.07
CA TYR A 68 -20.41 -9.18 -25.15
C TYR A 68 -19.56 -10.35 -24.69
N THR A 69 -19.24 -11.25 -25.60
CA THR A 69 -18.27 -12.32 -25.37
C THR A 69 -17.12 -12.19 -26.34
N LEU A 70 -15.91 -11.97 -25.81
CA LEU A 70 -14.67 -11.96 -26.58
C LEU A 70 -14.00 -13.33 -26.46
N VAL A 71 -13.73 -13.99 -27.59
CA VAL A 71 -13.14 -15.33 -27.63
C VAL A 71 -11.72 -15.23 -28.18
N ALA A 72 -10.76 -15.72 -27.39
CA ALA A 72 -9.35 -15.79 -27.74
C ALA A 72 -9.03 -16.95 -28.69
N PRO A 73 -7.91 -16.89 -29.43
CA PRO A 73 -7.45 -17.99 -30.28
C PRO A 73 -7.23 -19.32 -29.55
N ASP A 74 -6.97 -19.28 -28.23
CA ASP A 74 -6.77 -20.47 -27.40
C ASP A 74 -8.09 -21.05 -26.84
N GLY A 75 -9.23 -20.44 -27.16
CA GLY A 75 -10.55 -20.84 -26.70
C GLY A 75 -11.00 -20.18 -25.38
N THR A 76 -10.16 -19.36 -24.74
CA THR A 76 -10.56 -18.59 -23.55
C THR A 76 -11.64 -17.56 -23.91
N GLN A 77 -12.69 -17.49 -23.10
CA GLN A 77 -13.82 -16.58 -23.31
C GLN A 77 -13.86 -15.51 -22.21
N TYR A 78 -14.07 -14.27 -22.62
CA TYR A 78 -14.13 -13.10 -21.75
C TYR A 78 -15.52 -12.47 -21.88
N THR A 79 -16.33 -12.55 -20.83
CA THR A 79 -17.65 -11.92 -20.78
C THR A 79 -17.50 -10.47 -20.33
N LEU A 80 -18.12 -9.56 -21.10
CA LEU A 80 -18.06 -8.13 -20.90
C LEU A 80 -19.49 -7.58 -20.73
N ASP A 81 -19.67 -6.59 -19.86
CA ASP A 81 -20.95 -5.88 -19.74
C ASP A 81 -21.18 -4.92 -20.93
N ALA A 82 -22.33 -4.22 -20.93
CA ALA A 82 -22.70 -3.26 -21.98
C ALA A 82 -21.67 -2.15 -22.21
N ASN A 83 -20.85 -1.83 -21.19
CA ASN A 83 -19.80 -0.80 -21.25
C ASN A 83 -18.42 -1.39 -21.61
N GLY A 84 -18.32 -2.70 -21.83
CA GLY A 84 -17.07 -3.39 -22.12
C GLY A 84 -16.25 -3.76 -20.89
N LYS A 85 -16.85 -3.75 -19.68
CA LYS A 85 -16.16 -4.17 -18.46
C LYS A 85 -16.17 -5.68 -18.34
N LEU A 86 -14.99 -6.26 -18.09
CA LEU A 86 -14.83 -7.70 -17.87
C LEU A 86 -15.53 -8.16 -16.58
N THR A 87 -16.39 -9.17 -16.68
CA THR A 87 -17.13 -9.75 -15.56
C THR A 87 -16.79 -11.22 -15.32
N VAL A 88 -16.44 -11.96 -16.38
CA VAL A 88 -16.09 -13.39 -16.29
C VAL A 88 -14.97 -13.73 -17.26
N ILE A 89 -14.06 -14.60 -16.84
CA ILE A 89 -13.12 -15.32 -17.72
C ILE A 89 -13.43 -16.80 -17.62
N ALA A 90 -13.78 -17.45 -18.73
CA ALA A 90 -13.94 -18.89 -18.83
C ALA A 90 -12.79 -19.47 -19.66
N PHE A 91 -11.96 -20.30 -19.03
CA PHE A 91 -10.79 -20.90 -19.64
C PHE A 91 -11.15 -22.15 -20.44
N ALA A 92 -10.31 -22.50 -21.42
CA ALA A 92 -10.50 -23.70 -22.25
C ALA A 92 -10.48 -25.02 -21.46
N ASP A 93 -9.92 -25.03 -20.24
CA ASP A 93 -9.90 -26.19 -19.33
C ASP A 93 -11.20 -26.32 -18.49
N GLY A 94 -12.18 -25.43 -18.71
CA GLY A 94 -13.46 -25.41 -18.00
C GLY A 94 -13.43 -24.66 -16.67
N LYS A 95 -12.29 -24.12 -16.24
CA LYS A 95 -12.24 -23.23 -15.06
C LYS A 95 -12.82 -21.86 -15.40
N GLN A 96 -13.31 -21.17 -14.37
CA GLN A 96 -13.93 -19.86 -14.53
C GLN A 96 -13.50 -18.92 -13.41
N TRP A 97 -13.23 -17.67 -13.75
CA TRP A 97 -13.02 -16.58 -12.80
C TRP A 97 -14.15 -15.55 -12.93
N ILE A 98 -14.62 -15.06 -11.79
CA ILE A 98 -15.51 -13.91 -11.70
C ILE A 98 -14.65 -12.68 -11.39
N VAL A 99 -14.84 -11.61 -12.14
CA VAL A 99 -14.08 -10.37 -12.05
C VAL A 99 -15.01 -9.25 -11.62
N SER A 100 -14.59 -8.47 -10.63
CA SER A 100 -15.29 -7.30 -10.12
C SER A 100 -14.30 -6.20 -9.74
N ASP A 101 -14.80 -5.02 -9.38
CA ASP A 101 -13.93 -3.94 -8.87
C ASP A 101 -13.28 -4.30 -7.53
N ALA A 102 -13.92 -5.19 -6.78
CA ALA A 102 -13.48 -5.64 -5.46
C ALA A 102 -12.48 -6.80 -5.53
N GLY A 103 -12.27 -7.42 -6.70
CA GLY A 103 -11.39 -8.58 -6.79
C GLY A 103 -11.71 -9.57 -7.90
N VAL A 104 -10.95 -10.67 -7.87
CA VAL A 104 -11.09 -11.83 -8.75
C VAL A 104 -11.33 -13.08 -7.89
N ALA A 105 -12.37 -13.85 -8.20
CA ALA A 105 -12.68 -15.08 -7.49
C ALA A 105 -12.72 -16.28 -8.45
N ALA A 106 -12.12 -17.40 -8.05
CA ALA A 106 -12.20 -18.64 -8.81
C ALA A 106 -13.52 -19.37 -8.51
N VAL A 107 -14.28 -19.70 -9.55
CA VAL A 107 -15.54 -20.44 -9.40
C VAL A 107 -15.24 -21.87 -8.96
N GLY A 108 -15.92 -22.33 -7.91
CA GLY A 108 -15.74 -23.67 -7.36
C GLY A 108 -14.53 -23.83 -6.42
N SER A 109 -13.91 -22.72 -6.01
CA SER A 109 -12.82 -22.66 -5.03
C SER A 109 -13.09 -21.55 -4.00
N ASP A 110 -12.40 -21.60 -2.87
CA ASP A 110 -12.31 -20.48 -1.91
C ASP A 110 -11.22 -19.47 -2.30
N ASP A 111 -10.46 -19.74 -3.37
CA ASP A 111 -9.40 -18.87 -3.86
C ASP A 111 -9.95 -17.55 -4.40
N ARG A 112 -9.44 -16.46 -3.83
CA ARG A 112 -9.79 -15.10 -4.24
C ARG A 112 -8.60 -14.15 -4.11
N LEU A 113 -8.65 -13.10 -4.92
CA LEU A 113 -7.79 -11.94 -4.87
C LEU A 113 -8.68 -10.73 -4.59
N ASP A 114 -8.60 -10.18 -3.38
CA ASP A 114 -9.38 -9.02 -2.96
C ASP A 114 -8.61 -7.73 -3.18
N PHE A 115 -9.32 -6.68 -3.58
CA PHE A 115 -8.79 -5.33 -3.73
C PHE A 115 -9.56 -4.33 -2.86
N VAL A 116 -8.81 -3.54 -2.08
CA VAL A 116 -9.32 -2.38 -1.37
C VAL A 116 -8.80 -1.13 -2.06
N ARG A 117 -9.67 -0.14 -2.23
CA ARG A 117 -9.36 1.15 -2.85
C ARG A 117 -9.68 2.31 -1.92
N ASP A 118 -8.99 3.41 -2.10
CA ASP A 118 -9.35 4.68 -1.50
C ASP A 118 -10.49 5.39 -2.26
N SER A 119 -10.90 6.56 -1.77
CA SER A 119 -11.93 7.40 -2.38
C SER A 119 -11.57 7.95 -3.76
N GLN A 120 -10.29 7.89 -4.16
CA GLN A 120 -9.81 8.27 -5.48
C GLN A 120 -9.73 7.06 -6.44
N GLY A 121 -10.08 5.87 -5.97
CA GLY A 121 -10.09 4.63 -6.77
C GLY A 121 -8.72 3.94 -6.88
N ARG A 122 -7.70 4.41 -6.15
CA ARG A 122 -6.36 3.81 -6.13
C ARG A 122 -6.36 2.60 -5.20
N ILE A 123 -5.66 1.53 -5.59
CA ILE A 123 -5.55 0.31 -4.77
C ILE A 123 -4.71 0.65 -3.53
N THR A 124 -5.25 0.44 -2.34
CA THR A 124 -4.54 0.61 -1.06
C THR A 124 -4.16 -0.72 -0.43
N ARG A 125 -4.88 -1.80 -0.76
CA ARG A 125 -4.54 -3.15 -0.33
C ARG A 125 -4.94 -4.19 -1.37
N VAL A 126 -4.08 -5.18 -1.54
CA VAL A 126 -4.37 -6.42 -2.25
C VAL A 126 -4.20 -7.58 -1.28
N THR A 127 -5.17 -8.48 -1.20
CA THR A 127 -5.08 -9.67 -0.35
C THR A 127 -5.35 -10.90 -1.19
N GLY A 128 -4.50 -11.93 -1.10
CA GLY A 128 -4.72 -13.17 -1.85
C GLY A 128 -3.72 -14.27 -1.49
N MET A 129 -4.02 -15.48 -1.93
CA MET A 129 -3.11 -16.62 -1.80
C MET A 129 -1.92 -16.44 -2.72
N GLN A 130 -0.71 -16.48 -2.16
CA GLN A 130 0.51 -16.54 -2.96
C GLN A 130 0.86 -18.01 -3.26
N ALA A 131 1.36 -18.27 -4.48
CA ALA A 131 1.79 -19.60 -4.87
C ALA A 131 2.78 -20.18 -3.85
N GLY A 132 2.46 -21.35 -3.29
CA GLY A 132 3.29 -22.04 -2.30
C GLY A 132 3.03 -21.67 -0.83
N GLN A 133 2.14 -20.71 -0.55
CA GLN A 133 1.72 -20.38 0.81
C GLN A 133 0.43 -21.09 1.22
N SER A 134 0.26 -21.31 2.52
CA SER A 134 -0.95 -21.91 3.11
C SER A 134 -1.99 -20.87 3.55
N GLU A 135 -1.61 -19.60 3.61
CA GLU A 135 -2.47 -18.50 4.05
C GLU A 135 -2.38 -17.31 3.08
N ALA A 136 -3.46 -16.52 3.03
CA ALA A 136 -3.50 -15.33 2.21
C ALA A 136 -2.64 -14.23 2.83
N GLU A 137 -1.82 -13.58 2.02
CA GLU A 137 -1.01 -12.44 2.44
C GLU A 137 -1.59 -11.14 1.91
N SER A 138 -1.33 -10.04 2.62
CA SER A 138 -1.74 -8.70 2.20
C SER A 138 -0.55 -7.88 1.76
N THR A 139 -0.71 -7.17 0.64
CA THR A 139 0.22 -6.12 0.20
C THR A 139 -0.48 -4.78 0.29
N VAL A 140 0.13 -3.82 0.96
CA VAL A 140 -0.36 -2.45 1.14
C VAL A 140 0.37 -1.51 0.20
N TYR A 141 -0.37 -0.55 -0.34
CA TYR A 141 0.09 0.47 -1.25
C TYR A 141 -0.20 1.83 -0.64
N ARG A 142 0.85 2.63 -0.43
CA ARG A 142 0.74 3.98 0.13
C ARG A 142 1.04 5.01 -0.95
N TYR A 143 0.36 6.16 -0.85
CA TYR A 143 0.50 7.26 -1.79
C TYR A 143 0.89 8.52 -1.04
N ASP A 144 1.70 9.36 -1.69
CA ASP A 144 2.01 10.70 -1.18
C ASP A 144 0.83 11.66 -1.35
N SER A 145 1.00 12.90 -0.88
CA SER A 145 -0.01 13.96 -0.95
C SER A 145 -0.36 14.39 -2.39
N ALA A 146 0.57 14.22 -3.35
CA ALA A 146 0.34 14.43 -4.78
C ALA A 146 -0.37 13.23 -5.44
N GLY A 147 -0.51 12.15 -4.70
CA GLY A 147 -1.22 10.94 -5.05
C GLY A 147 -0.42 9.91 -5.84
N ARG A 148 0.91 10.01 -5.82
CA ARG A 148 1.85 9.09 -6.46
C ARG A 148 2.19 7.95 -5.49
N LEU A 149 2.47 6.75 -6.00
CA LEU A 149 2.76 5.58 -5.17
C LEU A 149 4.09 5.78 -4.43
N ALA A 150 4.07 5.88 -3.11
CA ALA A 150 5.24 6.18 -2.29
C ALA A 150 5.83 4.93 -1.60
N GLN A 151 5.02 3.89 -1.37
CA GLN A 151 5.49 2.65 -0.75
C GLN A 151 4.62 1.46 -1.16
N VAL A 152 5.26 0.31 -1.33
CA VAL A 152 4.61 -0.99 -1.47
C VAL A 152 5.16 -1.91 -0.41
N ARG A 153 4.33 -2.46 0.47
CA ARG A 153 4.78 -3.28 1.59
C ARG A 153 3.95 -4.54 1.75
N ARG A 154 4.61 -5.69 1.93
CA ARG A 154 3.92 -6.92 2.30
C ARG A 154 3.73 -6.94 3.80
N LEU A 155 2.52 -7.29 4.26
CA LEU A 155 2.21 -7.43 5.68
C LEU A 155 2.60 -8.82 6.19
N ALA A 156 3.85 -9.21 5.94
CA ALA A 156 4.39 -10.51 6.29
C ALA A 156 5.82 -10.36 6.85
N GLY A 157 6.10 -11.02 7.96
CA GLY A 157 7.40 -10.93 8.64
C GLY A 157 7.75 -9.50 9.05
N ASP A 158 9.03 -9.15 8.86
CA ASP A 158 9.64 -7.86 9.20
C ASP A 158 9.89 -6.98 7.96
N ASP A 159 9.14 -7.19 6.87
CA ASP A 159 9.26 -6.39 5.65
C ASP A 159 8.99 -4.91 5.96
N LEU A 160 9.90 -4.00 5.59
CA LEU A 160 9.75 -2.54 5.71
C LEU A 160 9.13 -1.92 4.44
N GLY A 161 8.92 -2.74 3.42
CA GLY A 161 8.40 -2.34 2.12
C GLY A 161 9.47 -1.80 1.18
N THR A 162 9.04 -1.62 -0.06
CA THR A 162 9.80 -0.96 -1.13
C THR A 162 9.36 0.50 -1.21
N PRO A 163 10.20 1.44 -0.77
CA PRO A 163 9.90 2.85 -0.88
C PRO A 163 10.14 3.35 -2.31
N ILE A 164 9.37 4.36 -2.74
CA ILE A 164 9.42 4.94 -4.08
C ILE A 164 9.47 6.47 -3.93
N ALA A 165 10.55 7.07 -4.41
CA ALA A 165 10.73 8.50 -4.42
C ALA A 165 10.59 9.07 -5.84
N TYR A 166 10.27 10.35 -5.93
CA TYR A 166 10.05 11.06 -7.19
C TYR A 166 10.88 12.34 -7.24
N ASP A 167 11.29 12.73 -8.45
CA ASP A 167 11.87 14.05 -8.69
C ASP A 167 10.80 15.15 -8.67
N ASP A 168 11.26 16.40 -8.77
CA ASP A 168 10.40 17.59 -8.78
C ASP A 168 9.43 17.63 -9.99
N GLN A 169 9.67 16.82 -11.02
CA GLN A 169 8.79 16.68 -12.18
C GLN A 169 7.79 15.51 -12.02
N GLY A 170 7.85 14.78 -10.91
CA GLY A 170 7.00 13.63 -10.63
C GLY A 170 7.41 12.36 -11.34
N LYS A 171 8.65 12.28 -11.85
CA LYS A 171 9.20 11.03 -12.40
C LYS A 171 9.77 10.19 -11.25
N PRO A 172 9.44 8.89 -11.17
CA PRO A 172 10.01 8.02 -10.16
C PRO A 172 11.51 7.87 -10.40
N TYR A 173 12.29 7.90 -9.32
CA TYR A 173 13.70 7.55 -9.39
C TYR A 173 13.85 6.06 -9.67
N THR A 174 14.87 5.74 -10.46
CA THR A 174 15.19 4.37 -10.87
C THR A 174 16.44 3.83 -10.18
N ASP A 175 17.02 4.59 -9.25
CA ASP A 175 18.17 4.17 -8.47
C ASP A 175 17.81 2.92 -7.66
N PRO A 176 18.59 1.83 -7.72
CA PRO A 176 18.43 0.73 -6.80
C PRO A 176 18.66 1.24 -5.37
N ILE A 177 17.65 1.12 -4.51
CA ILE A 177 17.75 1.51 -3.11
C ILE A 177 18.55 0.41 -2.39
N ALA A 178 19.76 0.74 -1.96
CA ALA A 178 20.67 -0.23 -1.34
C ALA A 178 20.29 -0.58 0.09
N ALA A 179 19.70 0.39 0.82
CA ALA A 179 19.12 0.17 2.13
C ALA A 179 18.04 1.21 2.43
N THR A 180 17.09 0.83 3.27
CA THR A 180 16.16 1.77 3.90
C THR A 180 16.56 2.00 5.35
N LEU A 181 16.66 3.26 5.74
CA LEU A 181 16.83 3.71 7.11
C LEU A 181 15.48 3.82 7.84
N GLY A 182 14.36 3.44 7.19
CA GLY A 182 13.04 3.38 7.81
C GLY A 182 12.41 4.75 8.17
N THR A 183 11.54 4.71 9.18
CA THR A 183 10.79 5.82 9.77
C THR A 183 11.29 6.11 11.19
N ALA A 184 10.92 7.26 11.76
CA ALA A 184 11.27 7.60 13.14
C ALA A 184 10.82 6.54 14.17
N SER A 185 9.64 5.92 13.97
CA SER A 185 9.17 4.81 14.82
C SER A 185 10.13 3.63 14.87
N ALA A 186 10.75 3.29 13.73
CA ALA A 186 11.65 2.15 13.63
C ALA A 186 12.98 2.37 14.39
N TRP A 187 13.32 3.61 14.71
CA TRP A 187 14.54 3.98 15.42
C TRP A 187 14.40 3.82 16.93
N LEU A 188 13.17 3.86 17.44
CA LEU A 188 12.87 3.76 18.86
C LEU A 188 13.25 2.38 19.40
N GLY A 189 14.07 2.36 20.45
CA GLY A 189 14.60 1.13 21.03
C GLY A 189 15.58 0.36 20.13
N ASN A 190 15.84 0.83 18.90
CA ASN A 190 16.74 0.20 17.93
C ASN A 190 17.68 1.23 17.31
N SER A 191 18.80 1.47 18.01
CA SER A 191 19.78 2.47 17.59
C SER A 191 20.51 2.15 16.28
N THR A 192 20.35 0.98 15.68
CA THR A 192 21.01 0.62 14.41
C THR A 192 20.09 0.78 13.19
N ALA A 193 18.77 0.91 13.40
CA ALA A 193 17.81 1.01 12.30
C ALA A 193 17.98 2.29 11.46
N ASN A 194 18.53 3.35 12.07
CA ASN A 194 18.79 4.64 11.43
C ASN A 194 20.24 4.79 10.90
N GLN A 195 20.94 3.68 10.67
CA GLN A 195 22.34 3.69 10.28
C GLN A 195 22.60 2.76 9.08
N TRP A 196 23.56 3.15 8.26
CA TRP A 196 24.12 2.32 7.19
C TRP A 196 25.63 2.50 7.14
N SER A 197 26.35 1.41 6.89
CA SER A 197 27.78 1.42 6.61
C SER A 197 28.08 0.42 5.50
N GLY A 198 28.95 0.80 4.57
CA GLY A 198 29.32 -0.07 3.44
C GLY A 198 30.43 0.51 2.58
N GLU A 199 30.73 -0.21 1.50
CA GLU A 199 31.70 0.22 0.48
C GLU A 199 30.97 0.88 -0.69
N LEU A 200 31.45 2.05 -1.12
CA LEU A 200 31.05 2.69 -2.36
C LEU A 200 31.93 2.18 -3.51
N ASP A 201 31.32 1.83 -4.64
CA ASP A 201 31.99 1.20 -5.79
C ASP A 201 32.16 2.14 -7.00
N GLY A 202 31.83 3.43 -6.84
CA GLY A 202 31.83 4.44 -7.90
C GLY A 202 30.48 4.62 -8.58
N SER A 203 29.50 3.74 -8.34
CA SER A 203 28.10 3.97 -8.71
C SER A 203 27.38 4.79 -7.65
N THR A 204 26.26 5.42 -8.03
CA THR A 204 25.41 6.16 -7.09
C THR A 204 24.77 5.20 -6.09
N MET A 205 25.16 5.31 -4.83
CA MET A 205 24.55 4.63 -3.70
C MET A 205 23.31 5.41 -3.26
N ALA A 206 22.14 4.79 -3.26
CA ALA A 206 20.90 5.40 -2.79
C ALA A 206 20.41 4.74 -1.49
N LEU A 207 20.25 5.54 -0.44
CA LEU A 207 19.61 5.16 0.81
C LEU A 207 18.26 5.88 0.93
N ALA A 208 17.25 5.21 1.48
CA ALA A 208 15.91 5.78 1.63
C ALA A 208 15.52 5.97 3.09
N PHE A 209 14.85 7.08 3.41
CA PHE A 209 14.16 7.29 4.69
C PHE A 209 12.78 7.86 4.42
N THR A 210 11.86 7.75 5.39
CA THR A 210 10.49 8.22 5.22
C THR A 210 10.09 9.16 6.35
N VAL A 211 9.44 10.27 6.00
CA VAL A 211 8.77 11.19 6.92
C VAL A 211 7.26 11.13 6.64
N ARG A 212 6.44 11.09 7.68
CA ARG A 212 4.98 10.95 7.57
C ARG A 212 4.22 12.26 7.80
N ASP A 213 2.98 12.31 7.32
CA ASP A 213 2.13 13.51 7.40
C ASP A 213 1.89 13.95 8.85
N SER A 214 1.62 13.03 9.78
CA SER A 214 1.42 13.34 11.19
C SER A 214 2.71 13.82 11.89
N GLU A 215 3.87 13.34 11.46
CA GLU A 215 5.17 13.81 11.95
C GLU A 215 5.38 15.28 11.54
N LEU A 216 5.05 15.65 10.30
CA LEU A 216 5.06 17.06 9.87
C LEU A 216 4.02 17.87 10.65
N ALA A 217 2.78 17.38 10.75
CA ALA A 217 1.70 18.09 11.44
C ALA A 217 2.02 18.37 12.92
N SER A 218 2.76 17.48 13.59
CA SER A 218 3.16 17.64 15.00
C SER A 218 4.05 18.86 15.24
N THR A 219 4.83 19.28 14.23
CA THR A 219 5.74 20.44 14.30
C THR A 219 5.07 21.79 13.98
N VAL A 220 3.75 21.84 13.79
CA VAL A 220 3.02 23.09 13.46
C VAL A 220 2.88 23.96 14.71
N HIS A 221 3.68 25.02 14.82
CA HIS A 221 3.64 25.93 15.97
C HIS A 221 2.50 26.96 15.96
N ALA A 222 1.93 27.25 14.79
CA ALA A 222 0.89 28.27 14.63
C ALA A 222 -0.22 27.77 13.69
N PRO A 223 -1.51 28.04 13.99
CA PRO A 223 -2.62 27.65 13.12
C PRO A 223 -2.42 28.17 11.69
N GLY A 224 -2.50 27.25 10.72
CA GLY A 224 -2.32 27.56 9.30
C GLY A 224 -0.86 27.64 8.82
N ALA A 225 0.13 27.42 9.69
CA ALA A 225 1.51 27.23 9.27
C ALA A 225 1.74 25.82 8.71
N GLN A 226 2.79 25.67 7.90
CA GLN A 226 3.26 24.37 7.42
C GLN A 226 4.25 23.78 8.42
N GLY A 227 4.08 22.50 8.74
CA GLY A 227 5.03 21.75 9.56
C GLY A 227 6.33 21.48 8.81
N ALA A 228 7.41 21.31 9.55
CA ALA A 228 8.70 20.90 9.01
C ALA A 228 9.48 20.08 10.03
N VAL A 229 9.99 18.92 9.62
CA VAL A 229 10.86 18.10 10.45
C VAL A 229 12.31 18.46 10.12
N ILE A 230 13.13 18.69 11.14
CA ILE A 230 14.58 18.82 10.99
C ILE A 230 15.25 17.51 11.41
N LEU A 231 16.04 16.95 10.50
CA LEU A 231 16.83 15.74 10.69
C LEU A 231 18.30 16.11 10.75
N ALA A 232 19.06 15.46 11.62
CA ALA A 232 20.52 15.49 11.60
C ALA A 232 21.03 14.25 10.83
N LEU A 233 21.78 14.49 9.77
CA LEU A 233 22.43 13.46 8.96
C LEU A 233 23.93 13.50 9.21
N GLU A 234 24.41 12.60 10.06
CA GLU A 234 25.83 12.39 10.31
C GLU A 234 26.41 11.44 9.25
N THR A 235 27.54 11.82 8.68
CA THR A 235 28.21 11.04 7.64
C THR A 235 29.72 10.98 7.87
N ASP A 236 30.31 9.84 7.55
CA ASP A 236 31.75 9.64 7.43
C ASP A 236 31.98 9.11 6.01
N LEU A 237 32.43 9.98 5.11
CA LEU A 237 32.53 9.71 3.68
C LEU A 237 34.00 9.76 3.23
N PRO A 238 34.39 8.93 2.24
CA PRO A 238 35.74 8.96 1.71
C PRO A 238 36.02 10.28 0.99
N ALA A 239 37.29 10.67 0.93
CA ALA A 239 37.70 11.91 0.30
C ALA A 239 37.25 11.98 -1.17
N GLY A 240 36.55 13.08 -1.52
CA GLY A 240 36.04 13.30 -2.88
C GLY A 240 34.66 12.69 -3.16
N ALA A 241 34.05 11.98 -2.20
CA ALA A 241 32.66 11.58 -2.30
C ALA A 241 31.72 12.81 -2.25
N THR A 242 30.60 12.72 -2.95
CA THR A 242 29.55 13.75 -2.94
C THR A 242 28.24 13.19 -2.40
N LEU A 243 27.48 14.03 -1.71
CA LEU A 243 26.19 13.68 -1.13
C LEU A 243 25.11 14.64 -1.64
N ASN A 244 24.00 14.08 -2.09
CA ASN A 244 22.79 14.81 -2.46
C ASN A 244 21.58 14.25 -1.71
N ILE A 245 20.72 15.14 -1.21
CA ILE A 245 19.44 14.74 -0.60
C ILE A 245 18.30 15.20 -1.48
N THR A 246 17.33 14.32 -1.64
CA THR A 246 16.17 14.53 -2.50
C THR A 246 14.88 14.66 -1.69
N GLY A 247 14.04 15.61 -2.09
CA GLY A 247 12.80 15.93 -1.38
C GLY A 247 13.04 16.63 -0.03
N ALA A 248 14.25 17.16 0.21
CA ALA A 248 14.57 17.87 1.43
C ALA A 248 15.60 18.98 1.18
N THR A 249 15.63 19.98 2.05
CA THR A 249 16.53 21.13 1.94
C THR A 249 17.62 21.06 3.01
N VAL A 250 18.89 21.13 2.63
CA VAL A 250 19.99 21.30 3.59
C VAL A 250 19.98 22.74 4.12
N ILE A 251 19.82 22.90 5.44
CA ILE A 251 19.76 24.20 6.13
C ILE A 251 20.99 24.48 7.00
N GLY A 252 21.83 23.47 7.23
CA GLY A 252 23.08 23.59 7.98
C GLY A 252 24.06 22.48 7.62
N SER A 253 25.34 22.76 7.74
CA SER A 253 26.42 21.78 7.58
C SER A 253 27.56 22.11 8.52
N ALA A 254 28.06 21.12 9.23
CA ALA A 254 29.24 21.21 10.06
C ALA A 254 30.16 20.01 9.82
N THR A 255 31.45 20.16 10.10
CA THR A 255 32.40 19.05 10.03
C THR A 255 33.29 19.09 11.26
N PHE A 256 33.28 18.01 12.02
CA PHE A 256 34.05 17.87 13.24
C PHE A 256 34.67 16.48 13.32
N ASN A 257 35.98 16.40 13.62
CA ASN A 257 36.75 15.16 13.67
C ASN A 257 36.58 14.24 12.43
N GLY A 258 36.44 14.83 11.24
CA GLY A 258 36.29 14.10 9.98
C GLY A 258 34.87 13.63 9.67
N LYS A 259 33.92 13.79 10.61
CA LYS A 259 32.50 13.52 10.37
C LYS A 259 31.78 14.79 9.94
N GLN A 260 30.90 14.68 8.96
CA GLN A 260 30.05 15.77 8.51
C GLN A 260 28.63 15.57 9.03
N THR A 261 28.07 16.60 9.67
CA THR A 261 26.66 16.65 10.06
C THR A 261 25.93 17.64 9.16
N LEU A 262 24.87 17.19 8.50
CA LEU A 262 23.95 18.03 7.74
C LEU A 262 22.65 18.16 8.51
N LEU A 263 22.17 19.39 8.69
CA LEU A 263 20.80 19.64 9.13
C LEU A 263 19.91 19.72 7.90
N ILE A 264 18.95 18.82 7.82
CA ILE A 264 18.07 18.63 6.67
C ILE A 264 16.65 18.95 7.10
N ARG A 265 16.01 19.87 6.38
CA ARG A 265 14.61 20.26 6.58
C ARG A 265 13.71 19.55 5.56
N VAL A 266 12.74 18.81 6.06
CA VAL A 266 11.69 18.14 5.27
C VAL A 266 10.37 18.86 5.48
N THR A 267 9.65 19.16 4.40
CA THR A 267 8.36 19.89 4.43
C THR A 267 7.23 19.14 3.74
N GLU A 268 7.52 17.98 3.14
CA GLU A 268 6.56 17.12 2.46
C GLU A 268 6.76 15.69 2.97
N ALA A 269 5.66 14.99 3.21
CA ALA A 269 5.72 13.59 3.62
C ALA A 269 6.07 12.70 2.42
N GLY A 270 6.61 11.53 2.73
CA GLY A 270 6.95 10.50 1.75
C GLY A 270 8.38 10.01 1.90
N THR A 271 8.81 9.29 0.87
CA THR A 271 10.17 8.77 0.80
C THR A 271 11.13 9.84 0.28
N HIS A 272 12.23 10.00 0.99
CA HIS A 272 13.36 10.84 0.63
C HIS A 272 14.59 9.97 0.39
N LEU A 273 15.49 10.44 -0.48
CA LEU A 273 16.70 9.72 -0.84
C LEU A 273 17.94 10.48 -0.41
N ILE A 274 18.90 9.75 0.14
CA ILE A 274 20.29 10.17 0.34
C ILE A 274 21.10 9.47 -0.75
N ARG A 275 21.64 10.25 -1.69
CA ARG A 275 22.48 9.76 -2.77
C ARG A 275 23.93 10.07 -2.49
N ILE A 276 24.78 9.07 -2.62
CA ILE A 276 26.21 9.17 -2.36
C ILE A 276 26.95 8.66 -3.60
N ASP A 277 27.80 9.50 -4.17
CA ASP A 277 28.69 9.14 -5.26
C ASP A 277 30.12 9.16 -4.73
N GLY A 278 30.88 8.09 -4.96
CA GLY A 278 32.26 8.01 -4.48
C GLY A 278 32.80 6.59 -4.49
N THR A 279 34.01 6.41 -3.96
CA THR A 279 34.65 5.10 -3.81
C THR A 279 35.28 4.96 -2.43
N GLY A 280 35.10 3.80 -1.79
CA GLY A 280 35.65 3.46 -0.47
C GLY A 280 34.59 3.39 0.63
N THR A 281 35.04 3.16 1.85
CA THR A 281 34.16 2.96 3.02
C THR A 281 33.39 4.24 3.35
N ALA A 282 32.08 4.11 3.53
CA ALA A 282 31.19 5.17 3.95
C ALA A 282 30.28 4.71 5.10
N SER A 283 29.90 5.64 5.96
CA SER A 283 28.82 5.44 6.93
C SER A 283 27.91 6.65 7.02
N VAL A 284 26.64 6.37 7.29
CA VAL A 284 25.55 7.33 7.38
C VAL A 284 24.70 7.00 8.59
N ARG A 285 24.32 8.03 9.33
CA ARG A 285 23.34 7.95 10.41
C ARG A 285 22.39 9.13 10.32
N ILE A 286 21.11 8.85 10.46
CA ILE A 286 20.06 9.88 10.49
C ILE A 286 19.36 9.91 11.85
N SER A 287 19.02 11.08 12.36
CA SER A 287 18.26 11.23 13.61
C SER A 287 17.35 12.45 13.57
N ILE A 288 16.34 12.47 14.44
CA ILE A 288 15.54 13.66 14.67
C ILE A 288 16.42 14.69 15.39
N ALA A 289 16.58 15.87 14.81
CA ALA A 289 17.38 16.90 15.43
C ALA A 289 16.67 17.42 16.69
N GLY A 290 17.32 17.35 17.85
CA GLY A 290 16.74 17.81 19.11
C GLY A 290 16.02 16.75 19.93
N ASP A 291 15.85 15.51 19.45
CA ASP A 291 15.41 14.37 20.27
C ASP A 291 16.64 13.76 20.97
N LEU A 292 16.97 14.30 22.14
CA LEU A 292 18.21 14.00 22.86
C LEU A 292 18.08 12.69 23.64
N ASN A 293 16.89 12.38 24.16
CA ASN A 293 16.63 11.15 24.92
C ASN A 293 16.23 9.95 24.02
N ARG A 294 15.92 10.19 22.74
CA ARG A 294 15.49 9.21 21.75
C ARG A 294 14.19 8.50 22.12
N ASP A 295 13.26 9.24 22.71
CA ASP A 295 11.92 8.73 23.04
C ASP A 295 10.91 8.97 21.90
N GLY A 296 11.33 9.62 20.82
CA GLY A 296 10.52 9.87 19.63
C GLY A 296 9.70 11.14 19.70
N VAL A 297 9.85 11.96 20.74
CA VAL A 297 9.31 13.32 20.77
C VAL A 297 10.42 14.34 20.92
N VAL A 298 10.15 15.60 20.56
CA VAL A 298 11.03 16.72 20.89
C VAL A 298 10.27 17.66 21.82
N ASP A 299 10.58 17.62 23.10
CA ASP A 299 9.79 18.33 24.12
C ASP A 299 10.64 19.02 25.22
N GLY A 300 9.99 19.32 26.35
CA GLY A 300 10.63 19.96 27.50
C GLY A 300 11.71 19.10 28.17
N ALA A 301 11.62 17.78 28.07
CA ALA A 301 12.64 16.86 28.57
C ALA A 301 13.94 17.01 27.78
N ASP A 302 13.86 17.10 26.45
CA ASP A 302 15.04 17.35 25.60
C ASP A 302 15.66 18.72 25.88
N SER A 303 14.82 19.74 26.07
CA SER A 303 15.29 21.07 26.47
C SER A 303 16.06 21.04 27.80
N ALA A 304 15.61 20.23 28.77
CA ALA A 304 16.30 20.07 30.04
C ALA A 304 17.63 19.30 29.89
N LEU A 305 17.64 18.24 29.07
CA LEU A 305 18.86 17.49 28.75
C LEU A 305 19.88 18.34 28.03
N TRP A 306 19.47 19.16 27.07
CA TRP A 306 20.34 20.09 26.37
C TRP A 306 20.97 21.11 27.34
N GLN A 307 20.17 21.66 28.27
CA GLN A 307 20.68 22.60 29.27
C GLN A 307 21.71 21.94 30.22
N GLN A 308 21.49 20.68 30.57
CA GLN A 308 22.43 19.88 31.35
C GLN A 308 23.72 19.61 30.55
N ALA A 309 23.59 19.21 29.29
CA ALA A 309 24.72 18.97 28.39
C ALA A 309 25.58 20.23 28.23
N GLN A 310 24.96 21.39 28.03
CA GLN A 310 25.66 22.67 27.97
C GLN A 310 26.44 22.97 29.25
N THR A 311 25.85 22.74 30.43
CA THR A 311 26.48 23.01 31.72
C THR A 311 27.69 22.08 31.94
N ASN A 312 27.58 20.84 31.49
CA ASN A 312 28.60 19.81 31.67
C ASN A 312 29.66 19.80 30.54
N GLY A 313 29.42 20.53 29.44
CA GLY A 313 30.24 20.43 28.23
C GLY A 313 30.13 19.07 27.54
N ASP A 314 28.98 18.40 27.62
CA ASP A 314 28.73 17.10 27.00
C ASP A 314 28.30 17.26 25.53
N SER A 315 28.96 16.53 24.62
CA SER A 315 28.66 16.54 23.19
C SER A 315 27.24 16.05 22.85
N THR A 316 26.51 15.46 23.79
CA THR A 316 25.09 15.13 23.58
C THR A 316 24.21 16.35 23.27
N GLY A 317 24.64 17.56 23.65
CA GLY A 317 23.96 18.81 23.32
C GLY A 317 24.37 19.46 22.00
N ASP A 318 25.35 18.90 21.28
CA ASP A 318 25.83 19.37 19.97
C ASP A 318 24.93 18.78 18.87
N VAL A 319 23.81 19.46 18.62
CA VAL A 319 22.76 19.00 17.69
C VAL A 319 23.14 19.31 16.24
N ASN A 320 23.90 20.38 15.99
CA ASN A 320 24.34 20.74 14.64
C ASN A 320 25.64 20.03 14.21
N GLY A 321 26.35 19.38 15.14
CA GLY A 321 27.57 18.62 14.91
C GLY A 321 28.82 19.46 14.68
N ASP A 322 28.87 20.70 15.19
CA ASP A 322 30.02 21.60 15.02
C ASP A 322 31.11 21.44 16.09
N GLY A 323 30.89 20.55 17.07
CA GLY A 323 31.79 20.25 18.17
C GLY A 323 31.59 21.13 19.40
N LEU A 324 30.63 22.06 19.39
CA LEU A 324 30.37 22.98 20.50
C LEU A 324 28.88 22.99 20.88
N VAL A 325 28.58 22.94 22.18
CA VAL A 325 27.20 23.09 22.67
C VAL A 325 26.85 24.56 22.86
N THR A 326 26.19 25.15 21.87
CA THR A 326 25.91 26.59 21.81
C THR A 326 24.42 26.91 21.66
N THR A 327 24.08 28.20 21.71
CA THR A 327 22.70 28.64 21.44
C THR A 327 22.20 28.24 20.05
N ALA A 328 23.08 27.93 19.10
CA ALA A 328 22.68 27.45 17.78
C ALA A 328 22.01 26.06 17.86
N ASP A 329 22.56 25.14 18.66
CA ASP A 329 21.97 23.82 18.91
C ASP A 329 20.58 23.93 19.52
N ARG A 330 20.45 24.85 20.48
CA ARG A 330 19.15 25.14 21.11
C ARG A 330 18.13 25.69 20.12
N GLN A 331 18.54 26.47 19.13
CA GLN A 331 17.64 26.94 18.08
C GLN A 331 17.15 25.80 17.18
N VAL A 332 18.00 24.82 16.89
CA VAL A 332 17.61 23.62 16.14
C VAL A 332 16.59 22.80 16.93
N LEU A 333 16.85 22.54 18.22
CA LEU A 333 15.91 21.87 19.11
C LEU A 333 14.56 22.61 19.16
N TYR A 334 14.59 23.94 19.29
CA TYR A 334 13.36 24.73 19.31
C TYR A 334 12.59 24.71 18.00
N ALA A 335 13.28 24.73 16.86
CA ALA A 335 12.65 24.64 15.56
C ALA A 335 11.97 23.28 15.31
N ASN A 336 12.35 22.24 16.06
CA ASN A 336 11.78 20.90 15.94
C ASN A 336 10.85 20.54 17.12
N THR A 337 10.62 21.47 18.06
CA THR A 337 9.79 21.20 19.24
C THR A 337 8.35 20.87 18.86
N GLY A 338 7.77 19.87 19.52
CA GLY A 338 6.45 19.36 19.18
C GLY A 338 6.50 18.23 18.16
N PHE A 339 7.67 17.95 17.55
CA PHE A 339 7.86 16.72 16.79
C PHE A 339 7.41 15.52 17.62
N ALA A 340 6.60 14.67 17.02
CA ALA A 340 6.23 13.37 17.54
C ALA A 340 6.35 12.36 16.40
N ALA A 341 7.16 11.32 16.63
CA ALA A 341 7.21 10.15 15.79
C ALA A 341 5.81 9.55 15.74
N ASN A 342 5.31 9.28 14.55
CA ASN A 342 4.10 8.50 14.41
C ASN A 342 4.41 7.07 14.86
N LEU A 343 3.57 6.40 15.64
CA LEU A 343 3.92 5.15 16.30
C LEU A 343 3.14 3.98 15.72
N ALA A 344 3.65 2.77 15.92
CA ALA A 344 2.88 1.58 15.58
C ALA A 344 1.55 1.58 16.35
N PRO A 345 0.49 0.94 15.81
CA PRO A 345 -0.78 0.84 16.50
C PRO A 345 -0.60 0.18 17.88
N VAL A 346 -1.40 0.61 18.84
CA VAL A 346 -1.33 0.12 20.22
C VAL A 346 -2.56 -0.73 20.52
N ALA A 347 -2.35 -1.92 21.08
CA ALA A 347 -3.42 -2.79 21.52
C ALA A 347 -4.31 -2.09 22.55
N ALA A 348 -5.62 -2.29 22.45
CA ALA A 348 -6.56 -1.75 23.42
C ALA A 348 -6.36 -2.42 24.78
N ALA A 349 -6.49 -1.63 25.86
CA ALA A 349 -6.33 -2.14 27.22
C ALA A 349 -7.36 -3.21 27.62
N THR A 350 -8.49 -3.25 26.92
CA THR A 350 -9.53 -4.28 27.09
C THR A 350 -9.90 -4.81 25.72
N LEU A 351 -9.73 -6.11 25.52
CA LEU A 351 -10.03 -6.75 24.25
C LEU A 351 -11.50 -7.22 24.22
N PRO A 352 -12.15 -7.20 23.04
CA PRO A 352 -13.51 -7.70 22.89
C PRO A 352 -13.55 -9.22 23.04
N GLU A 353 -14.55 -9.70 23.77
CA GLU A 353 -14.91 -11.12 23.83
C GLU A 353 -16.08 -11.39 22.88
N ALA A 354 -16.04 -12.53 22.18
CA ALA A 354 -17.12 -12.99 21.33
C ALA A 354 -17.57 -14.39 21.75
N LYS A 355 -18.86 -14.69 21.53
CA LYS A 355 -19.43 -16.03 21.74
C LYS A 355 -19.90 -16.58 20.42
N THR A 356 -19.81 -17.90 20.29
CA THR A 356 -20.42 -18.65 19.21
C THR A 356 -20.94 -19.99 19.71
N HIS A 357 -21.82 -20.62 18.95
CA HIS A 357 -22.23 -21.98 19.20
C HIS A 357 -21.17 -22.96 18.69
N THR A 358 -21.15 -24.17 19.25
CA THR A 358 -20.36 -25.28 18.69
C THR A 358 -20.67 -25.45 17.20
N ASP A 359 -19.63 -25.67 16.40
CA ASP A 359 -19.69 -25.85 14.96
C ASP A 359 -20.21 -24.65 14.15
N LEU A 360 -20.42 -23.50 14.78
CA LEU A 360 -20.94 -22.29 14.12
C LEU A 360 -19.88 -21.20 14.06
N ALA A 361 -19.65 -20.66 12.87
CA ALA A 361 -18.77 -19.53 12.69
C ALA A 361 -19.37 -18.23 13.27
N THR A 362 -18.51 -17.36 13.78
CA THR A 362 -18.88 -16.02 14.26
C THR A 362 -17.97 -14.96 13.67
N ASN A 363 -18.44 -13.71 13.66
CA ASN A 363 -17.67 -12.56 13.20
C ASN A 363 -17.36 -11.63 14.37
N VAL A 364 -16.09 -11.25 14.50
CA VAL A 364 -15.60 -10.28 15.48
C VAL A 364 -15.15 -9.04 14.72
N ALA A 365 -15.71 -7.88 15.07
CA ALA A 365 -15.25 -6.60 14.55
C ALA A 365 -13.98 -6.19 15.29
N LEU A 366 -12.89 -5.90 14.55
CA LEU A 366 -11.62 -5.49 15.17
C LEU A 366 -11.50 -3.97 15.31
N ALA A 367 -12.08 -3.23 14.37
CA ALA A 367 -12.12 -1.78 14.36
C ALA A 367 -13.55 -1.32 14.69
N SER A 368 -13.88 -1.24 15.99
CA SER A 368 -15.14 -0.64 16.44
C SER A 368 -14.86 0.59 17.30
N VAL A 369 -15.65 1.66 17.12
CA VAL A 369 -15.48 2.92 17.87
C VAL A 369 -15.69 2.70 19.38
N ALA A 370 -16.53 1.74 19.75
CA ALA A 370 -16.87 1.48 21.16
C ALA A 370 -15.91 0.50 21.85
N ASN A 371 -15.29 -0.42 21.10
CA ASN A 371 -14.39 -1.45 21.63
C ASN A 371 -13.41 -1.91 20.53
N PRO A 372 -12.37 -1.11 20.23
CA PRO A 372 -11.36 -1.48 19.25
C PRO A 372 -10.40 -2.52 19.84
N VAL A 373 -9.81 -3.36 18.98
CA VAL A 373 -8.73 -4.29 19.39
C VAL A 373 -7.38 -3.60 19.46
N ALA A 374 -7.17 -2.61 18.60
CA ALA A 374 -6.02 -1.71 18.61
C ALA A 374 -6.44 -0.33 18.10
N GLN A 375 -5.68 0.68 18.47
CA GLN A 375 -5.86 2.06 18.04
C GLN A 375 -4.55 2.62 17.53
N ASP A 376 -4.65 3.42 16.48
CA ASP A 376 -3.56 4.24 15.97
C ASP A 376 -3.76 5.65 16.51
N LEU A 377 -2.74 6.21 17.16
CA LEU A 377 -2.88 7.50 17.86
C LEU A 377 -2.78 8.69 16.89
N GLU A 378 -2.19 8.48 15.72
CA GLU A 378 -2.02 9.48 14.68
C GLU A 378 -3.17 9.45 13.66
N GLY A 379 -4.03 8.42 13.73
CA GLY A 379 -5.22 8.26 12.89
C GLY A 379 -4.96 7.50 11.60
N ASP A 380 -3.84 6.80 11.50
CA ASP A 380 -3.51 5.97 10.34
C ASP A 380 -4.49 4.78 10.21
N GLN A 381 -4.69 4.37 8.96
CA GLN A 381 -5.46 3.17 8.67
C GLN A 381 -4.72 1.93 9.20
N ILE A 382 -5.40 1.18 10.07
CA ILE A 382 -4.93 -0.10 10.61
C ILE A 382 -5.26 -1.26 9.66
N TYR A 383 -4.25 -2.07 9.42
CA TYR A 383 -4.35 -3.38 8.80
C TYR A 383 -4.14 -4.48 9.83
N TRP A 384 -4.62 -5.68 9.53
CA TRP A 384 -4.60 -6.80 10.46
C TRP A 384 -4.01 -8.05 9.82
N ARG A 385 -3.25 -8.80 10.63
CA ARG A 385 -2.84 -10.18 10.31
C ARG A 385 -3.23 -11.13 11.44
N VAL A 386 -3.60 -12.35 11.08
CA VAL A 386 -3.79 -13.44 12.05
C VAL A 386 -2.42 -14.06 12.29
N LEU A 387 -2.03 -14.18 13.56
CA LEU A 387 -0.78 -14.84 13.97
C LEU A 387 -1.02 -16.26 14.49
N GLY A 388 -2.22 -16.52 15.01
CA GLY A 388 -2.58 -17.83 15.51
C GLY A 388 -4.02 -17.89 15.99
N SER A 389 -4.54 -19.11 16.07
CA SER A 389 -5.87 -19.41 16.55
C SER A 389 -5.85 -20.77 17.26
N THR A 390 -6.45 -20.85 18.45
CA THR A 390 -6.63 -22.13 19.15
C THR A 390 -8.05 -22.63 18.98
N HIS A 391 -8.21 -23.96 18.86
CA HIS A 391 -9.52 -24.61 18.80
C HIS A 391 -10.46 -24.13 17.69
N GLY A 392 -9.87 -23.72 16.56
CA GLY A 392 -10.59 -23.22 15.41
C GLY A 392 -9.67 -22.50 14.43
N THR A 393 -10.27 -22.04 13.34
CA THR A 393 -9.58 -21.27 12.29
C THR A 393 -10.11 -19.84 12.30
N ALA A 394 -9.22 -18.88 12.05
CA ALA A 394 -9.56 -17.47 12.00
C ALA A 394 -9.10 -16.88 10.66
N LYS A 395 -9.98 -16.15 9.99
CA LYS A 395 -9.69 -15.50 8.70
C LYS A 395 -10.37 -14.16 8.60
N PHE A 396 -9.77 -13.23 7.87
CA PHE A 396 -10.38 -11.93 7.61
C PHE A 396 -11.44 -12.00 6.51
N ASP A 397 -12.46 -11.14 6.63
CA ASP A 397 -13.32 -10.82 5.51
C ASP A 397 -12.55 -10.06 4.42
N ALA A 398 -13.17 -9.88 3.24
CA ALA A 398 -12.51 -9.22 2.12
C ALA A 398 -12.06 -7.78 2.44
N THR A 399 -12.73 -7.11 3.39
CA THR A 399 -12.38 -5.76 3.84
C THR A 399 -11.22 -5.74 4.84
N GLY A 400 -10.90 -6.87 5.46
CA GLY A 400 -9.86 -6.96 6.49
C GLY A 400 -10.25 -6.30 7.81
N GLN A 401 -11.52 -5.96 8.00
CA GLN A 401 -12.00 -5.26 9.21
C GLN A 401 -12.76 -6.17 10.16
N LYS A 402 -13.25 -7.32 9.67
CA LYS A 402 -13.91 -8.34 10.48
C LYS A 402 -13.14 -9.64 10.40
N LEU A 403 -12.96 -10.24 11.56
CA LEU A 403 -12.38 -11.56 11.72
C LEU A 403 -13.52 -12.58 11.81
N GLN A 404 -13.55 -13.55 10.89
CA GLN A 404 -14.40 -14.72 10.99
C GLN A 404 -13.65 -15.83 11.72
N PHE A 405 -14.22 -16.32 12.81
CA PHE A 405 -13.73 -17.48 13.54
C PHE A 405 -14.67 -18.66 13.36
N THR A 406 -14.11 -19.83 13.00
CA THR A 406 -14.83 -21.09 12.89
C THR A 406 -14.24 -22.10 13.89
N PRO A 407 -14.98 -22.51 14.93
CA PRO A 407 -14.51 -23.50 15.89
C PRO A 407 -14.15 -24.83 15.24
N GLU A 408 -13.25 -25.58 15.88
CA GLU A 408 -13.06 -27.01 15.58
C GLU A 408 -14.36 -27.79 15.82
N ALA A 409 -14.61 -28.79 14.97
CA ALA A 409 -15.84 -29.57 15.04
C ALA A 409 -15.99 -30.28 16.40
N GLY A 410 -17.13 -30.10 17.06
CA GLY A 410 -17.46 -30.64 18.38
C GLY A 410 -16.80 -29.92 19.55
N TYR A 411 -16.01 -28.88 19.31
CA TYR A 411 -15.34 -28.15 20.39
C TYR A 411 -16.30 -27.22 21.14
N ALA A 412 -16.21 -27.23 22.47
CA ALA A 412 -16.87 -26.30 23.36
C ALA A 412 -15.90 -25.88 24.47
N GLY A 413 -15.55 -24.60 24.51
CA GLY A 413 -14.54 -24.08 25.44
C GLY A 413 -14.05 -22.70 25.04
N LEU A 414 -12.96 -22.28 25.66
CA LEU A 414 -12.29 -21.02 25.34
C LEU A 414 -11.35 -21.22 24.14
N ALA A 415 -11.48 -20.36 23.14
CA ALA A 415 -10.56 -20.22 22.04
C ALA A 415 -9.88 -18.84 22.12
N THR A 416 -8.62 -18.78 21.73
CA THR A 416 -7.83 -17.55 21.68
C THR A 416 -7.39 -17.32 20.25
N ILE A 417 -7.56 -16.09 19.78
CA ILE A 417 -7.07 -15.65 18.48
C ILE A 417 -6.04 -14.56 18.74
N THR A 418 -4.84 -14.74 18.20
CA THR A 418 -3.77 -13.74 18.24
C THR A 418 -3.75 -13.04 16.90
N VAL A 419 -3.84 -11.71 16.92
CA VAL A 419 -3.83 -10.86 15.73
C VAL A 419 -2.84 -9.74 15.96
N GLN A 420 -2.23 -9.24 14.89
CA GLN A 420 -1.35 -8.08 15.00
C GLN A 420 -1.90 -6.96 14.13
N ALA A 421 -1.89 -5.75 14.69
CA ALA A 421 -2.23 -4.53 14.00
C ALA A 421 -0.98 -3.97 13.28
N ASP A 422 -1.19 -3.24 12.20
CA ASP A 422 -0.12 -2.65 11.41
C ASP A 422 -0.63 -1.35 10.76
N ASP A 423 0.11 -0.24 10.88
CA ASP A 423 -0.24 1.07 10.31
C ASP A 423 0.24 1.23 8.85
N GLY A 424 0.61 0.14 8.17
CA GLY A 424 1.23 0.15 6.85
C GLY A 424 2.73 0.44 6.84
N TYR A 425 3.33 0.88 7.96
CA TYR A 425 4.77 1.15 8.11
C TYR A 425 5.41 0.23 9.16
N THR A 426 4.75 0.08 10.31
CA THR A 426 5.24 -0.61 11.50
C THR A 426 4.12 -1.49 12.07
N ALA A 427 4.48 -2.70 12.49
CA ALA A 427 3.54 -3.60 13.15
C ALA A 427 3.54 -3.37 14.67
N SER A 428 2.37 -3.55 15.29
CA SER A 428 2.20 -3.51 16.75
C SER A 428 2.82 -4.73 17.43
N ALA A 429 2.81 -4.78 18.77
CA ALA A 429 2.91 -6.06 19.46
C ALA A 429 1.68 -6.97 19.11
N PRO A 430 1.84 -8.32 19.13
CA PRO A 430 0.76 -9.29 18.95
C PRO A 430 -0.42 -9.20 19.92
#